data_AF-A0AA96F6D3-F1
#
_entry.id   AF-A0AA96F6D3-F1
#
_cell.length_a   1.000
_cell.length_b   1.000
_cell.length_c   1.000
_cell.angle_alpha   90.00
_cell.angle_beta   90.00
_cell.angle_gamma   90.00
#
_symmetry.space_group_name_H-M   'P 1'
#
loop_
_entity.id
_entity.type
_entity.pdbx_description
1 polymer ?
#
loop_
_entity_poly.entity_id
_entity_poly.type
_entity_poly.pdbx_seq_one_letter_code
_entity_poly.pdbx_strand_id
1 'polypeptide(L)'
;MASSPTHRRAAQPEKGLQPPRQPELALDDLAEGFPGDLTPHDRCDGLRFTDVDLAGRDLTGTTIAECELTGCDLHETRLDLSRILETRIVRANAPVLKAARSTWHEARIESSRLGAVELYEAELDTFAVTGSKLSFVNLRGATLKDVTLTDCVIDELDLSQATAERIAFRDCRIDTLLLHGARLQRVDLTGADLHTIGGLDSARGIIVSSEQLLALAPVLAAHLGIDVID
;
A
#
# COMPACT_ATOMS: atom_id res chain seq x y z
N MET A 1 -32.04 -38.46 11.35
CA MET A 1 -30.81 -37.78 10.92
C MET A 1 -30.96 -37.42 9.46
N ALA A 2 -31.24 -36.16 9.16
CA ALA A 2 -31.15 -35.61 7.81
C ALA A 2 -30.71 -34.15 7.97
N SER A 3 -29.47 -33.89 7.59
CA SER A 3 -28.77 -32.62 7.75
C SER A 3 -29.22 -31.66 6.65
N SER A 4 -29.75 -30.50 7.02
CA SER A 4 -30.05 -29.42 6.07
C SER A 4 -28.76 -28.83 5.50
N PRO A 5 -28.66 -28.61 4.17
CA PRO A 5 -27.54 -27.89 3.59
C PRO A 5 -27.74 -26.38 3.82
N THR A 6 -26.83 -25.78 4.57
CA THR A 6 -26.69 -24.33 4.68
C THR A 6 -26.24 -23.77 3.34
N HIS A 7 -27.15 -23.14 2.60
CA HIS A 7 -26.80 -22.32 1.46
C HIS A 7 -25.94 -21.15 1.95
N ARG A 8 -24.62 -21.20 1.72
CA ARG A 8 -23.77 -20.00 1.69
C ARG A 8 -24.31 -19.11 0.59
N ARG A 9 -25.03 -18.07 0.98
CA ARG A 9 -25.51 -17.03 0.10
C ARG A 9 -24.29 -16.25 -0.39
N ALA A 10 -23.89 -16.49 -1.64
CA ALA A 10 -22.88 -15.67 -2.31
C ALA A 10 -23.28 -14.20 -2.18
N ALA A 11 -22.38 -13.36 -1.66
CA ALA A 11 -22.57 -11.92 -1.61
C ALA A 11 -22.84 -11.44 -3.04
N GLN A 12 -24.00 -10.83 -3.26
CA GLN A 12 -24.29 -10.17 -4.53
C GLN A 12 -23.27 -9.03 -4.70
N PRO A 13 -22.71 -8.82 -5.90
CA PRO A 13 -21.83 -7.68 -6.13
C PRO A 13 -22.63 -6.41 -5.87
N GLU A 14 -22.23 -5.63 -4.86
CA GLU A 14 -22.87 -4.37 -4.53
C GLU A 14 -22.79 -3.45 -5.74
N LYS A 15 -23.95 -3.11 -6.32
CA LYS A 15 -24.06 -2.17 -7.43
C LYS A 15 -23.41 -0.83 -7.04
N GLY A 16 -22.28 -0.50 -7.64
CA GLY A 16 -21.76 0.89 -7.68
C GLY A 16 -20.34 1.12 -7.17
N LEU A 17 -19.68 0.13 -6.56
CA LEU A 17 -18.27 0.27 -6.18
C LEU A 17 -17.37 -0.14 -7.34
N GLN A 18 -16.83 0.85 -8.06
CA GLN A 18 -15.76 0.59 -9.03
C GLN A 18 -14.49 0.20 -8.27
N PRO A 19 -13.92 -1.00 -8.51
CA PRO A 19 -12.67 -1.40 -7.87
C PRO A 19 -11.52 -0.49 -8.30
N PRO A 20 -10.43 -0.43 -7.52
CA PRO A 20 -9.20 0.25 -7.94
C PRO A 20 -8.73 -0.27 -9.30
N ARG A 21 -8.31 0.64 -10.19
CA ARG A 21 -7.54 0.26 -11.38
C ARG A 21 -6.30 -0.51 -10.94
N GLN A 22 -5.90 -1.50 -11.74
CA GLN A 22 -4.67 -2.26 -11.50
C GLN A 22 -3.58 -1.67 -12.39
N PRO A 23 -2.30 -1.63 -11.94
CA PRO A 23 -1.20 -1.23 -12.80
C PRO A 23 -1.16 -2.11 -14.05
N GLU A 24 -0.90 -1.55 -15.22
CA GLU A 24 -0.64 -2.30 -16.45
C GLU A 24 0.82 -2.03 -16.81
N LEU A 25 1.68 -3.05 -16.71
CA LEU A 25 3.12 -2.86 -16.89
C LEU A 25 3.56 -3.46 -18.22
N ALA A 26 4.20 -2.67 -19.07
CA ALA A 26 4.84 -3.14 -20.30
C ALA A 26 6.34 -3.40 -20.04
N LEU A 27 6.66 -4.54 -19.43
CA LEU A 27 8.04 -4.89 -19.01
C LEU A 27 8.66 -5.98 -19.89
N ASP A 28 8.35 -5.96 -21.17
CA ASP A 28 8.92 -6.87 -22.15
C ASP A 28 10.32 -6.39 -22.57
N ASP A 29 11.22 -7.33 -22.89
CA ASP A 29 12.56 -7.05 -23.46
C ASP A 29 13.49 -6.11 -22.67
N LEU A 30 13.38 -6.07 -21.33
CA LEU A 30 14.28 -5.28 -20.48
C LEU A 30 15.75 -5.67 -20.63
N ALA A 31 16.62 -4.67 -20.80
CA ALA A 31 18.07 -4.86 -20.78
C ALA A 31 18.59 -5.04 -19.35
N GLU A 32 19.73 -5.70 -19.18
CA GLU A 32 20.34 -5.86 -17.85
C GLU A 32 20.91 -4.52 -17.37
N GLY A 33 20.43 -4.06 -16.22
CA GLY A 33 20.91 -2.87 -15.54
C GLY A 33 21.92 -3.22 -14.44
N PHE A 34 22.88 -2.33 -14.23
CA PHE A 34 23.86 -2.41 -13.15
C PHE A 34 23.74 -1.18 -12.26
N PRO A 35 24.21 -1.21 -11.00
CA PRO A 35 24.00 -0.10 -10.07
C PRO A 35 24.45 1.28 -10.60
N GLY A 36 25.41 1.34 -11.51
CA GLY A 36 25.87 2.59 -12.13
C GLY A 36 24.82 3.32 -12.98
N ASP A 37 23.78 2.63 -13.46
CA ASP A 37 22.69 3.22 -14.25
C ASP A 37 21.70 4.04 -13.39
N LEU A 38 21.73 3.84 -12.07
CA LEU A 38 20.88 4.53 -11.11
C LEU A 38 21.68 5.66 -10.43
N THR A 39 21.46 6.89 -10.89
CA THR A 39 22.12 8.09 -10.38
C THR A 39 21.07 9.14 -9.98
N PRO A 40 21.35 9.97 -8.96
CA PRO A 40 20.38 10.96 -8.48
C PRO A 40 20.08 12.01 -9.55
N HIS A 41 18.83 12.44 -9.62
CA HIS A 41 18.31 13.42 -10.58
C HIS A 41 18.42 13.02 -12.06
N ASP A 42 18.63 11.73 -12.35
CA ASP A 42 18.73 11.22 -13.72
C ASP A 42 17.52 10.36 -14.08
N ARG A 43 17.53 9.79 -15.29
CA ARG A 43 16.49 8.89 -15.79
C ARG A 43 17.08 7.53 -16.16
N CYS A 44 16.43 6.48 -15.67
CA CYS A 44 16.72 5.08 -15.95
C CYS A 44 15.45 4.45 -16.55
N ASP A 45 15.59 3.89 -17.76
CA ASP A 45 14.48 3.36 -18.55
C ASP A 45 14.76 1.93 -19.03
N GLY A 46 13.77 1.05 -18.93
CA GLY A 46 13.81 -0.24 -19.62
C GLY A 46 14.87 -1.22 -19.09
N LEU A 47 15.28 -1.08 -17.83
CA LEU A 47 16.32 -1.90 -17.22
C LEU A 47 15.76 -2.90 -16.20
N ARG A 48 16.35 -4.10 -16.21
CA ARG A 48 16.18 -5.13 -15.18
C ARG A 48 17.42 -5.18 -14.30
N PHE A 49 17.24 -4.90 -13.02
CA PHE A 49 18.25 -5.05 -11.98
C PHE A 49 17.98 -6.34 -11.20
N THR A 50 18.93 -7.28 -11.19
CA THR A 50 18.76 -8.58 -10.52
C THR A 50 19.81 -8.77 -9.43
N ASP A 51 19.37 -8.98 -8.20
CA ASP A 51 20.20 -9.26 -7.01
C ASP A 51 21.32 -8.22 -6.80
N VAL A 52 21.03 -6.95 -7.11
CA VAL A 52 21.97 -5.85 -6.95
C VAL A 52 21.86 -5.21 -5.56
N ASP A 53 23.01 -4.83 -5.01
CA ASP A 53 23.09 -4.03 -3.79
C ASP A 53 22.92 -2.54 -4.14
N LEU A 54 21.82 -1.95 -3.67
CA LEU A 54 21.51 -0.53 -3.77
C LEU A 54 21.43 0.12 -2.38
N ALA A 55 21.90 -0.56 -1.33
CA ALA A 55 21.83 -0.08 0.04
C ALA A 55 22.58 1.25 0.20
N GLY A 56 21.97 2.18 0.93
CA GLY A 56 22.49 3.51 1.22
C GLY A 56 22.64 4.44 0.02
N ARG A 57 22.24 4.01 -1.19
CA ARG A 57 22.38 4.84 -2.40
C ARG A 57 21.46 6.05 -2.36
N ASP A 58 21.99 7.17 -2.82
CA ASP A 58 21.20 8.36 -3.09
C ASP A 58 20.68 8.33 -4.52
N LEU A 59 19.38 8.14 -4.66
CA LEU A 59 18.62 8.18 -5.90
C LEU A 59 17.54 9.29 -5.84
N THR A 60 17.77 10.32 -5.00
CA THR A 60 16.86 11.46 -4.87
C THR A 60 16.57 12.08 -6.24
N GLY A 61 15.29 12.33 -6.53
CA GLY A 61 14.86 12.97 -7.78
C GLY A 61 15.05 12.15 -9.06
N THR A 62 15.46 10.88 -8.97
CA THR A 62 15.62 10.00 -10.13
C THR A 62 14.27 9.66 -10.74
N THR A 63 14.19 9.52 -12.06
CA THR A 63 13.07 8.86 -12.72
C THR A 63 13.45 7.43 -13.07
N ILE A 64 12.75 6.46 -12.51
CA ILE A 64 12.90 5.04 -12.83
C ILE A 64 11.61 4.65 -13.57
N ALA A 65 11.71 4.42 -14.88
CA ALA A 65 10.56 4.11 -15.72
C ALA A 65 10.73 2.77 -16.42
N GLU A 66 9.64 2.00 -16.55
CA GLU A 66 9.63 0.73 -17.30
C GLU A 66 10.73 -0.24 -16.82
N CYS A 67 11.03 -0.24 -15.51
CA CYS A 67 12.11 -1.03 -14.93
C CYS A 67 11.59 -2.21 -14.11
N GLU A 68 12.46 -3.20 -13.91
CA GLU A 68 12.22 -4.29 -12.96
C GLU A 68 13.38 -4.41 -11.98
N LEU A 69 13.10 -4.32 -10.69
CA LEU A 69 14.08 -4.53 -9.61
C LEU A 69 13.74 -5.83 -8.91
N THR A 70 14.56 -6.87 -9.12
CA THR A 70 14.31 -8.21 -8.60
C THR A 70 15.40 -8.61 -7.61
N GLY A 71 15.03 -8.88 -6.36
CA GLY A 71 15.97 -9.35 -5.33
C GLY A 71 16.94 -8.29 -4.81
N CYS A 72 16.74 -7.02 -5.16
CA CYS A 72 17.64 -5.94 -4.76
C CYS A 72 17.59 -5.64 -3.25
N ASP A 73 18.74 -5.28 -2.67
CA ASP A 73 18.80 -4.65 -1.36
C ASP A 73 18.61 -3.15 -1.50
N LEU A 74 17.57 -2.60 -0.87
CA LEU A 74 17.20 -1.20 -0.87
C LEU A 74 17.32 -0.56 0.53
N HIS A 75 18.05 -1.20 1.45
CA HIS A 75 18.22 -0.68 2.80
C HIS A 75 18.82 0.74 2.81
N GLU A 76 18.10 1.69 3.39
CA GLU A 76 18.47 3.11 3.44
C GLU A 76 18.63 3.79 2.07
N THR A 77 18.18 3.17 0.97
CA THR A 77 18.13 3.84 -0.33
C THR A 77 17.20 5.06 -0.25
N ARG A 78 17.65 6.18 -0.82
CA ARG A 78 16.89 7.43 -0.88
C ARG A 78 16.28 7.62 -2.27
N LEU A 79 14.97 7.58 -2.32
CA LEU A 79 14.10 7.86 -3.47
C LEU A 79 13.25 9.13 -3.22
N ASP A 80 13.67 10.01 -2.32
CA ASP A 80 12.92 11.25 -2.08
C ASP A 80 12.78 12.03 -3.40
N LEU A 81 11.60 12.60 -3.65
CA LEU A 81 11.29 13.35 -4.88
C LEU A 81 11.42 12.54 -6.19
N SER A 82 11.62 11.22 -6.13
CA SER A 82 11.77 10.38 -7.32
C SER A 82 10.45 10.17 -8.04
N ARG A 83 10.52 9.72 -9.30
CA ARG A 83 9.36 9.28 -10.09
C ARG A 83 9.53 7.81 -10.45
N ILE A 84 8.65 6.96 -9.96
CA ILE A 84 8.62 5.53 -10.24
C ILE A 84 7.45 5.25 -11.16
N LEU A 85 7.72 4.97 -12.43
CA LEU A 85 6.71 4.89 -13.49
C LEU A 85 6.74 3.49 -14.10
N GLU A 86 5.60 2.83 -14.23
CA GLU A 86 5.49 1.54 -14.95
C GLU A 86 6.54 0.52 -14.46
N THR A 87 6.84 0.52 -13.15
CA THR A 87 7.99 -0.19 -12.59
C THR A 87 7.54 -1.28 -11.62
N ARG A 88 8.23 -2.42 -11.68
CA ARG A 88 8.01 -3.56 -10.81
C ARG A 88 9.19 -3.78 -9.87
N ILE A 89 8.91 -3.91 -8.57
CA ILE A 89 9.88 -4.27 -7.53
C ILE A 89 9.48 -5.62 -6.94
N VAL A 90 10.34 -6.62 -7.03
CA VAL A 90 10.05 -8.01 -6.66
C VAL A 90 11.09 -8.52 -5.70
N ARG A 91 10.65 -9.16 -4.59
CA ARG A 91 11.54 -9.76 -3.58
C ARG A 91 12.61 -8.80 -3.03
N ALA A 92 12.32 -7.51 -2.99
CA ALA A 92 13.25 -6.54 -2.44
C ALA A 92 13.35 -6.69 -0.91
N ASN A 93 14.52 -6.38 -0.38
CA ASN A 93 14.75 -6.24 1.05
C ASN A 93 15.03 -4.77 1.34
N ALA A 94 14.19 -4.12 2.15
CA ALA A 94 14.40 -2.74 2.56
C ALA A 94 13.96 -2.55 4.01
N PRO A 95 14.82 -2.84 5.01
CA PRO A 95 14.50 -2.55 6.41
C PRO A 95 14.16 -1.07 6.64
N VAL A 96 14.71 -0.17 5.82
CA VAL A 96 14.31 1.24 5.74
C VAL A 96 14.34 1.62 4.25
N LEU A 97 13.28 2.23 3.74
CA LEU A 97 13.21 2.82 2.40
C LEU A 97 12.68 4.25 2.51
N LYS A 98 13.45 5.22 2.02
CA LYS A 98 13.10 6.64 2.08
C LYS A 98 12.60 7.07 0.72
N ALA A 99 11.34 7.47 0.60
CA ALA A 99 10.72 7.83 -0.66
C ALA A 99 9.73 9.00 -0.46
N ALA A 100 10.06 9.95 0.41
CA ALA A 100 9.16 11.05 0.70
C ALA A 100 8.95 11.91 -0.54
N ARG A 101 7.71 12.39 -0.71
CA ARG A 101 7.35 13.28 -1.84
C ARG A 101 7.65 12.70 -3.22
N SER A 102 7.77 11.38 -3.32
CA SER A 102 7.94 10.69 -4.59
C SER A 102 6.60 10.53 -5.31
N THR A 103 6.64 10.28 -6.61
CA THR A 103 5.47 9.90 -7.41
C THR A 103 5.61 8.45 -7.83
N TRP A 104 4.57 7.65 -7.65
CA TRP A 104 4.47 6.27 -8.11
C TRP A 104 3.25 6.16 -9.01
N HIS A 105 3.48 5.86 -10.28
CA HIS A 105 2.43 5.70 -11.27
C HIS A 105 2.56 4.35 -11.95
N GLU A 106 1.48 3.57 -11.95
CA GLU A 106 1.48 2.22 -12.51
C GLU A 106 2.65 1.41 -11.99
N ALA A 107 2.78 1.31 -10.66
CA ALA A 107 3.91 0.60 -10.05
C ALA A 107 3.44 -0.57 -9.17
N ARG A 108 4.30 -1.60 -9.08
CA ARG A 108 4.04 -2.80 -8.30
C ARG A 108 5.18 -3.13 -7.36
N ILE A 109 4.84 -3.52 -6.12
CA ILE A 109 5.76 -4.16 -5.18
C ILE A 109 5.25 -5.56 -4.87
N GLU A 110 6.07 -6.58 -5.08
CA GLU A 110 5.67 -7.98 -4.99
C GLU A 110 6.64 -8.77 -4.10
N SER A 111 6.10 -9.60 -3.20
CA SER A 111 6.88 -10.54 -2.38
C SER A 111 8.06 -9.94 -1.61
N SER A 112 7.97 -8.68 -1.19
CA SER A 112 9.08 -7.94 -0.60
C SER A 112 9.03 -7.92 0.93
N ARG A 113 10.19 -7.67 1.56
CA ARG A 113 10.31 -7.42 3.01
C ARG A 113 10.74 -5.99 3.23
N LEU A 114 9.81 -5.19 3.73
CA LEU A 114 9.98 -3.75 3.89
C LEU A 114 9.74 -3.42 5.37
N GLY A 115 10.75 -2.88 6.05
CA GLY A 115 10.66 -2.52 7.46
C GLY A 115 9.91 -1.20 7.62
N ALA A 116 10.63 -0.09 7.56
CA ALA A 116 10.07 1.26 7.54
C ALA A 116 10.05 1.82 6.10
N VAL A 117 8.86 2.07 5.56
CA VAL A 117 8.66 2.68 4.24
C VAL A 117 8.15 4.11 4.43
N GLU A 118 8.98 5.09 4.13
CA GLU A 118 8.68 6.50 4.30
C GLU A 118 8.18 7.10 2.98
N LEU A 119 6.86 7.22 2.82
CA LEU A 119 6.15 7.77 1.66
C LEU A 119 5.31 9.00 2.04
N TYR A 120 5.73 9.75 3.06
CA TYR A 120 4.98 10.96 3.47
C TYR A 120 4.97 11.98 2.33
N GLU A 121 3.82 12.62 2.15
CA GLU A 121 3.54 13.55 1.03
C GLU A 121 3.76 12.97 -0.37
N ALA A 122 3.82 11.64 -0.54
CA ALA A 122 3.95 11.00 -1.85
C ALA A 122 2.64 11.04 -2.66
N GLU A 123 2.76 10.82 -3.97
CA GLU A 123 1.63 10.63 -4.88
C GLU A 123 1.63 9.19 -5.41
N LEU A 124 0.60 8.41 -5.10
CA LEU A 124 0.43 7.04 -5.60
C LEU A 124 -0.83 6.99 -6.49
N ASP A 125 -0.66 6.78 -7.79
CA ASP A 125 -1.77 6.58 -8.73
C ASP A 125 -1.63 5.24 -9.44
N THR A 126 -2.62 4.36 -9.26
CA THR A 126 -2.62 3.01 -9.84
C THR A 126 -1.39 2.24 -9.34
N PHE A 127 -1.39 1.92 -8.05
CA PHE A 127 -0.27 1.30 -7.35
C PHE A 127 -0.71 0.01 -6.66
N ALA A 128 0.14 -1.03 -6.68
CA ALA A 128 -0.20 -2.29 -6.04
C ALA A 128 0.95 -2.86 -5.20
N VAL A 129 0.60 -3.44 -4.05
CA VAL A 129 1.50 -4.25 -3.23
C VAL A 129 0.90 -5.64 -3.06
N THR A 130 1.69 -6.69 -3.34
CA THR A 130 1.22 -8.08 -3.24
C THR A 130 2.19 -8.94 -2.43
N GLY A 131 1.69 -9.77 -1.53
CA GLY A 131 2.45 -10.81 -0.84
C GLY A 131 3.63 -10.28 0.00
N SER A 132 3.58 -9.03 0.44
CA SER A 132 4.70 -8.35 1.08
C SER A 132 4.51 -8.22 2.58
N LYS A 133 5.63 -8.17 3.31
CA LYS A 133 5.65 -7.86 4.75
C LYS A 133 6.14 -6.43 4.94
N LEU A 134 5.35 -5.64 5.65
CA LEU A 134 5.51 -4.21 5.86
C LEU A 134 5.46 -3.97 7.37
N SER A 135 6.52 -3.51 8.02
CA SER A 135 6.40 -3.19 9.46
C SER A 135 5.75 -1.84 9.67
N PHE A 136 6.31 -0.77 9.12
CA PHE A 136 5.78 0.59 9.25
C PHE A 136 5.68 1.25 7.88
N VAL A 137 4.48 1.66 7.48
CA VAL A 137 4.24 2.38 6.22
C VAL A 137 3.70 3.76 6.53
N ASN A 138 4.53 4.77 6.30
CA ASN A 138 4.16 6.16 6.53
C ASN A 138 3.70 6.80 5.22
N LEU A 139 2.40 7.02 5.10
CA LEU A 139 1.75 7.72 3.98
C LEU A 139 1.14 9.05 4.46
N ARG A 140 1.71 9.64 5.49
CA ARG A 140 1.17 10.87 6.09
C ARG A 140 1.13 11.99 5.05
N GLY A 141 -0.03 12.58 4.84
CA GLY A 141 -0.23 13.66 3.87
C GLY A 141 -0.11 13.23 2.40
N ALA A 142 -0.02 11.93 2.10
CA ALA A 142 0.07 11.44 0.73
C ALA A 142 -1.26 11.58 -0.04
N THR A 143 -1.18 11.60 -1.36
CA THR A 143 -2.34 11.47 -2.25
C THR A 143 -2.34 10.09 -2.87
N LEU A 144 -3.42 9.33 -2.65
CA LEU A 144 -3.57 7.96 -3.13
C LEU A 144 -4.80 7.84 -4.02
N LYS A 145 -4.64 7.20 -5.17
CA LYS A 145 -5.73 6.88 -6.09
C LYS A 145 -5.49 5.51 -6.69
N ASP A 146 -6.52 4.67 -6.71
CA ASP A 146 -6.43 3.34 -7.30
C ASP A 146 -5.29 2.50 -6.68
N VAL A 147 -5.32 2.31 -5.36
CA VAL A 147 -4.29 1.53 -4.66
C VAL A 147 -4.86 0.20 -4.19
N THR A 148 -4.12 -0.88 -4.43
CA THR A 148 -4.50 -2.23 -3.98
C THR A 148 -3.39 -2.87 -3.16
N LEU A 149 -3.73 -3.38 -1.99
CA LEU A 149 -2.85 -4.24 -1.21
C LEU A 149 -3.47 -5.64 -1.14
N THR A 150 -2.71 -6.66 -1.49
CA THR A 150 -3.18 -8.06 -1.55
C THR A 150 -2.22 -8.97 -0.81
N ASP A 151 -2.71 -9.87 0.05
CA ASP A 151 -1.90 -10.85 0.78
C ASP A 151 -0.74 -10.21 1.58
N CYS A 152 -0.94 -8.99 2.08
CA CYS A 152 0.07 -8.25 2.85
C CYS A 152 -0.11 -8.43 4.35
N VAL A 153 1.02 -8.45 5.08
CA VAL A 153 1.05 -8.30 6.54
C VAL A 153 1.67 -6.95 6.86
N ILE A 154 0.91 -6.11 7.57
CA ILE A 154 1.27 -4.73 7.89
C ILE A 154 1.17 -4.54 9.40
N ASP A 155 2.27 -4.18 10.07
CA ASP A 155 2.19 -3.91 11.52
C ASP A 155 1.54 -2.53 11.75
N GLU A 156 1.98 -1.49 11.05
CA GLU A 156 1.39 -0.16 11.14
C GLU A 156 1.29 0.51 9.76
N LEU A 157 0.09 1.00 9.44
CA LEU A 157 -0.22 1.78 8.24
C LEU A 157 -0.74 3.17 8.65
N ASP A 158 0.06 4.20 8.40
CA ASP A 158 -0.31 5.58 8.70
C ASP A 158 -0.81 6.31 7.46
N LEU A 159 -2.12 6.53 7.37
CA LEU A 159 -2.80 7.36 6.37
C LEU A 159 -3.21 8.74 6.93
N SER A 160 -2.65 9.16 8.07
CA SER A 160 -3.00 10.45 8.69
C SER A 160 -2.78 11.60 7.71
N GLN A 161 -3.74 12.52 7.62
CA GLN A 161 -3.74 13.65 6.67
C GLN A 161 -3.73 13.27 5.18
N ALA A 162 -3.78 11.99 4.81
CA ALA A 162 -3.79 11.57 3.42
C ALA A 162 -5.11 11.91 2.72
N THR A 163 -5.07 12.06 1.40
CA THR A 163 -6.26 12.06 0.54
C THR A 163 -6.28 10.76 -0.26
N ALA A 164 -7.27 9.91 -0.02
CA ALA A 164 -7.29 8.56 -0.58
C ALA A 164 -8.62 8.28 -1.31
N GLU A 165 -8.52 7.87 -2.58
CA GLU A 165 -9.66 7.48 -3.41
C GLU A 165 -9.48 6.06 -3.97
N ARG A 166 -10.51 5.20 -3.83
CA ARG A 166 -10.50 3.83 -4.35
C ARG A 166 -9.27 3.05 -3.89
N ILE A 167 -9.23 2.76 -2.60
CA ILE A 167 -8.22 1.90 -1.99
C ILE A 167 -8.88 0.57 -1.65
N ALA A 168 -8.22 -0.55 -1.93
CA ALA A 168 -8.73 -1.86 -1.54
C ALA A 168 -7.65 -2.70 -0.85
N PHE A 169 -8.06 -3.37 0.22
CA PHE A 169 -7.27 -4.39 0.89
C PHE A 169 -7.90 -5.76 0.64
N ARG A 170 -7.09 -6.74 0.24
CA ARG A 170 -7.53 -8.11 -0.06
C ARG A 170 -6.66 -9.09 0.70
N ASP A 171 -7.29 -9.87 1.57
CA ASP A 171 -6.60 -10.89 2.36
C ASP A 171 -5.39 -10.33 3.14
N CYS A 172 -5.53 -9.10 3.63
CA CYS A 172 -4.49 -8.40 4.38
C CYS A 172 -4.68 -8.58 5.89
N ARG A 173 -3.57 -8.60 6.63
CA ARG A 173 -3.56 -8.33 8.08
C ARG A 173 -2.95 -6.96 8.31
N ILE A 174 -3.64 -6.11 9.06
CA ILE A 174 -3.13 -4.80 9.47
C ILE A 174 -3.32 -4.70 10.99
N ASP A 175 -2.22 -4.66 11.73
CA ASP A 175 -2.32 -4.56 13.19
C ASP A 175 -2.81 -3.16 13.61
N THR A 176 -2.21 -2.09 13.08
CA THR A 176 -2.64 -0.71 13.37
C THR A 176 -2.87 0.09 12.09
N LEU A 177 -4.06 0.69 11.96
CA LEU A 177 -4.42 1.64 10.90
C LEU A 177 -4.69 3.03 11.49
N LEU A 178 -3.97 4.06 11.04
CA LEU A 178 -4.13 5.43 11.52
C LEU A 178 -4.74 6.33 10.44
N LEU A 179 -5.82 7.03 10.77
CA LEU A 179 -6.59 7.85 9.81
C LEU A 179 -6.65 9.35 10.19
N HIS A 180 -5.88 9.83 11.15
CA HIS A 180 -6.06 11.15 11.75
C HIS A 180 -6.05 12.29 10.70
N GLY A 181 -7.21 12.92 10.50
CA GLY A 181 -7.43 14.00 9.54
C GLY A 181 -7.35 13.60 8.07
N ALA A 182 -7.45 12.31 7.76
CA ALA A 182 -7.51 11.83 6.39
C ALA A 182 -8.82 12.21 5.68
N ARG A 183 -8.77 12.33 4.35
CA ARG A 183 -9.94 12.47 3.47
C ARG A 183 -10.08 11.21 2.64
N LEU A 184 -11.06 10.38 2.98
CA LEU A 184 -11.21 9.05 2.39
C LEU A 184 -12.45 9.01 1.49
N GLN A 185 -12.31 8.38 0.32
CA GLN A 185 -13.41 8.11 -0.59
C GLN A 185 -13.28 6.69 -1.13
N ARG A 186 -14.18 5.80 -0.73
CA ARG A 186 -14.19 4.39 -1.16
C ARG A 186 -12.90 3.67 -0.76
N VAL A 187 -12.60 3.68 0.54
CA VAL A 187 -11.51 2.88 1.13
C VAL A 187 -12.12 1.58 1.64
N ASP A 188 -11.92 0.51 0.87
CA ASP A 188 -12.47 -0.80 1.16
C ASP A 188 -11.57 -1.59 2.10
N LEU A 189 -11.99 -1.65 3.37
CA LEU A 189 -11.33 -2.40 4.42
C LEU A 189 -11.89 -3.81 4.56
N THR A 190 -12.88 -4.24 3.77
CA THR A 190 -13.60 -5.51 3.98
C THR A 190 -12.71 -6.76 3.87
N GLY A 191 -11.59 -6.67 3.14
CA GLY A 191 -10.57 -7.72 3.04
C GLY A 191 -9.37 -7.52 3.97
N ALA A 192 -9.45 -6.62 4.94
CA ALA A 192 -8.42 -6.41 5.97
C ALA A 192 -8.85 -6.97 7.32
N ASP A 193 -8.06 -7.88 7.89
CA ASP A 193 -8.11 -8.22 9.31
C ASP A 193 -7.45 -7.09 10.10
N LEU A 194 -8.27 -6.27 10.77
CA LEU A 194 -7.85 -5.05 11.49
C LEU A 194 -7.87 -5.30 13.00
N HIS A 195 -6.75 -5.04 13.69
CA HIS A 195 -6.72 -5.10 15.15
C HIS A 195 -7.04 -3.74 15.80
N THR A 196 -6.36 -2.68 15.36
CA THR A 196 -6.51 -1.32 15.90
C THR A 196 -6.77 -0.31 14.78
N ILE A 197 -7.71 0.61 15.03
CA ILE A 197 -7.96 1.77 14.15
C ILE A 197 -7.96 3.06 14.97
N GLY A 198 -7.13 4.02 14.55
CA GLY A 198 -7.03 5.36 15.12
C GLY A 198 -7.60 6.43 14.19
N GLY A 199 -8.04 7.56 14.75
CA GLY A 199 -8.53 8.69 13.96
C GLY A 199 -9.94 8.50 13.38
N LEU A 200 -10.84 7.87 14.15
CA LEU A 200 -12.22 7.58 13.73
C LEU A 200 -13.05 8.80 13.30
N ASP A 201 -12.71 10.01 13.77
CA ASP A 201 -13.29 11.27 13.27
C ASP A 201 -13.17 11.43 11.74
N SER A 202 -12.15 10.79 11.16
CA SER A 202 -11.80 10.84 9.73
C SER A 202 -12.17 9.56 8.98
N ALA A 203 -12.90 8.64 9.62
CA ALA A 203 -13.30 7.36 9.02
C ALA A 203 -14.37 7.50 7.92
N ARG A 204 -14.93 8.70 7.68
CA ARG A 204 -15.89 8.91 6.60
C ARG A 204 -15.29 8.46 5.27
N GLY A 205 -15.95 7.51 4.61
CA GLY A 205 -15.55 6.99 3.31
C GLY A 205 -14.87 5.63 3.35
N ILE A 206 -14.63 5.07 4.54
CA ILE A 206 -14.29 3.65 4.68
C ILE A 206 -15.51 2.77 4.42
N ILE A 207 -15.25 1.57 3.93
CA ILE A 207 -16.23 0.50 3.73
C ILE A 207 -15.75 -0.66 4.58
N VAL A 208 -16.62 -1.14 5.46
CA VAL A 208 -16.34 -2.25 6.38
C VAL A 208 -17.46 -3.28 6.27
N SER A 209 -17.16 -4.54 6.56
CA SER A 209 -18.16 -5.60 6.63
C SER A 209 -19.01 -5.46 7.89
N SER A 210 -20.16 -6.15 7.95
CA SER A 210 -20.97 -6.19 9.17
C SER A 210 -20.22 -6.79 10.36
N GLU A 211 -19.33 -7.76 10.10
CA GLU A 211 -18.50 -8.39 11.13
C GLU A 211 -17.48 -7.38 11.68
N GLN A 212 -16.81 -6.64 10.80
CA GLN A 212 -15.88 -5.57 11.21
C GLN A 212 -16.59 -4.46 11.96
N LEU A 213 -17.79 -4.06 11.54
CA LEU A 213 -18.58 -3.05 12.25
C LEU A 213 -18.85 -3.47 13.70
N LEU A 214 -19.20 -4.75 13.93
CA LEU A 214 -19.39 -5.29 15.28
C LEU A 214 -18.08 -5.33 16.06
N ALA A 215 -16.97 -5.74 15.43
CA ALA A 215 -15.65 -5.74 16.07
C ALA A 215 -15.17 -4.33 16.46
N LEU A 216 -15.51 -3.32 15.65
CA LEU A 216 -15.19 -1.91 15.88
C LEU A 216 -16.14 -1.22 16.87
N ALA A 217 -17.27 -1.83 17.21
CA ALA A 217 -18.30 -1.21 18.05
C ALA A 217 -17.78 -0.66 19.39
N PRO A 218 -16.88 -1.36 20.14
CA PRO A 218 -16.32 -0.80 21.38
C PRO A 218 -15.50 0.46 21.13
N VAL A 219 -14.69 0.48 20.07
CA VAL A 219 -13.83 1.63 19.73
C VAL A 219 -14.69 2.80 19.26
N LEU A 220 -15.74 2.54 18.48
CA LEU A 220 -16.72 3.54 18.06
C LEU A 220 -17.50 4.12 19.25
N ALA A 221 -17.94 3.27 20.19
CA ALA A 221 -18.63 3.71 21.40
C ALA A 221 -17.74 4.62 22.25
N ALA A 222 -16.50 4.19 22.52
CA ALA A 222 -15.52 4.99 23.25
C ALA A 222 -15.25 6.34 22.54
N HIS A 223 -15.10 6.32 21.22
CA HIS A 223 -14.90 7.52 20.42
C HIS A 223 -16.08 8.51 20.48
N LEU A 224 -17.31 7.99 20.51
CA LEU A 224 -18.53 8.78 20.64
C LEU A 224 -18.85 9.19 22.08
N GLY A 225 -18.04 8.77 23.07
CA GLY A 225 -18.30 9.00 24.49
C GLY A 225 -19.52 8.24 25.01
N ILE A 226 -19.83 7.08 24.42
CA ILE A 226 -20.92 6.19 24.84
C ILE A 226 -20.37 5.21 25.88
N ASP A 227 -20.94 5.24 27.08
CA ASP A 227 -20.68 4.25 28.11
C ASP A 227 -21.41 2.94 27.79
N VAL A 228 -20.67 1.85 27.66
CA VAL A 228 -21.21 0.50 27.49
C VAL A 228 -21.20 -0.19 28.85
N ILE A 229 -22.38 -0.59 29.32
CA ILE A 229 -22.57 -1.33 30.57
C ILE A 229 -22.96 -2.78 30.25
N ASP A 230 -22.34 -3.72 30.94
CA ASP A 230 -22.61 -5.16 30.85
C ASP A 230 -23.84 -5.59 31.68
#